data_AF-A0A7J2LFF9-F1
#
_entry.id   AF-A0A7J2LFF9-F1
#
_cell.length_a   1.000
_cell.length_b   1.000
_cell.length_c   1.000
_cell.angle_alpha   90.00
_cell.angle_beta   90.00
_cell.angle_gamma   90.00
#
_symmetry.space_group_name_H-M   'P 1'
#
loop_
_entity.id
_entity.type
_entity.pdbx_description
1 polymer ?
#
loop_
_entity_poly.entity_id
_entity_poly.type
_entity_poly.pdbx_seq_one_letter_code
_entity_poly.pdbx_strand_id
1 'polypeptide(L)'
;MSARRRFLTTRQMGIAAAFAGLMFVQDALGLRITLMPPVFLSLGHAIYRITVFSAGFWAGLVPAIVHCFFVTVPPITFFGYAVGGLFFAIAAKPIWKLGDTWKRYAFLLYWCWVDAFFLSPAAFLIPFDKIMHFFDDVTVWLWVWSIGETTAYTFIRFIPLSLALKYAPEFMKPTWVWRGGEDLEQPLGDGKEPVPGVEKELIPLIILSIIIIAFCIVYILTNP
;
A
#
# COMPACT_ATOMS: atom_id res chain seq x y z
N MET A 1 16.46 -0.40 34.35
CA MET A 1 15.46 0.54 33.80
C MET A 1 15.31 0.26 32.32
N SER A 2 14.17 -0.28 31.89
CA SER A 2 13.86 -0.43 30.46
C SER A 2 13.65 0.96 29.87
N ALA A 3 14.56 1.43 29.02
CA ALA A 3 14.37 2.68 28.30
C ALA A 3 13.07 2.58 27.49
N ARG A 4 12.12 3.49 27.76
CA ARG A 4 10.79 3.50 27.14
C ARG A 4 10.96 3.54 25.61
N ARG A 5 10.69 2.43 24.94
CA ARG A 5 10.80 2.30 23.48
C ARG A 5 9.94 3.37 22.83
N ARG A 6 10.55 4.22 21.99
CA ARG A 6 9.81 5.24 21.22
C ARG A 6 8.86 4.54 20.24
N PHE A 7 7.63 5.00 20.16
CA PHE A 7 6.62 4.42 19.26
C PHE A 7 6.97 4.61 17.78
N LEU A 8 7.60 5.74 17.42
CA LEU A 8 8.27 5.96 16.15
C LEU A 8 9.72 6.38 16.44
N THR A 9 10.68 5.83 15.69
CA THR A 9 12.08 6.27 15.75
C THR A 9 12.27 7.59 14.99
N THR A 10 13.40 8.26 15.21
CA THR A 10 13.76 9.46 14.45
C THR A 10 13.79 9.19 12.95
N ARG A 11 14.26 8.01 12.52
CA ARG A 11 14.24 7.59 11.11
C ARG A 11 12.81 7.48 10.59
N GLN A 12 11.94 6.74 11.29
CA GLN A 12 10.53 6.61 10.89
C GLN A 12 9.82 7.96 10.82
N MET A 13 10.08 8.86 11.77
CA MET A 13 9.53 10.22 11.74
C MET A 13 10.07 11.05 10.56
N GLY A 14 11.36 10.96 10.26
CA GLY A 14 11.97 11.63 9.13
C GLY A 14 11.40 11.16 7.79
N ILE A 15 11.23 9.85 7.62
CA ILE A 15 10.58 9.26 6.43
C ILE A 15 9.13 9.74 6.36
N ALA A 16 8.35 9.60 7.44
CA ALA A 16 6.96 10.01 7.48
C ALA A 16 6.78 11.49 7.11
N ALA A 17 7.60 12.38 7.68
CA ALA A 17 7.55 13.82 7.39
C ALA A 17 7.94 14.13 5.94
N ALA A 18 9.00 13.52 5.42
CA ALA A 18 9.46 13.74 4.05
C ALA A 18 8.41 13.30 3.02
N PHE A 19 7.85 12.10 3.17
CA PHE A 19 6.83 11.59 2.25
C PHE A 19 5.48 12.28 2.43
N ALA A 20 5.14 12.74 3.64
CA ALA A 20 3.98 13.61 3.85
C ALA A 20 4.13 14.96 3.12
N GLY A 21 5.31 15.58 3.19
CA GLY A 21 5.64 16.78 2.43
C GLY A 21 5.58 16.55 0.92
N LEU A 22 6.09 15.41 0.44
CA LEU A 22 6.02 15.04 -0.98
C LEU A 22 4.57 14.83 -1.45
N MET A 23 3.73 14.18 -0.63
CA MET A 23 2.32 13.98 -0.92
C MET A 23 1.56 15.32 -0.96
N PHE A 24 1.84 16.21 -0.01
CA PHE A 24 1.32 17.58 -0.01
C PHE A 24 1.72 18.33 -1.27
N VAL A 25 2.99 18.32 -1.67
CA VAL A 25 3.47 19.02 -2.86
C VAL A 25 2.80 18.49 -4.12
N GLN A 26 2.66 17.16 -4.24
CA GLN A 26 1.98 16.54 -5.36
C GLN A 26 0.52 17.02 -5.47
N ASP A 27 -0.20 17.04 -4.34
CA ASP A 27 -1.60 17.48 -4.30
C ASP A 27 -1.73 18.99 -4.57
N ALA A 28 -0.90 19.81 -3.93
CA ALA A 28 -0.92 21.27 -4.05
C ALA A 28 -0.58 21.75 -5.47
N LEU A 29 0.34 21.06 -6.15
CA LEU A 29 0.72 21.36 -7.53
C LEU A 29 -0.20 20.72 -8.57
N GLY A 30 -1.22 19.95 -8.15
CA GLY A 30 -2.10 19.25 -9.08
C GLY A 30 -1.36 18.24 -9.96
N LEU A 31 -0.27 17.64 -9.47
CA LEU A 31 0.49 16.59 -10.17
C LEU A 31 -0.29 15.28 -10.14
N ARG A 32 -1.38 15.26 -10.91
CA ARG A 32 -2.32 14.16 -11.03
C ARG A 32 -2.61 13.98 -12.52
N ILE A 33 -2.63 12.72 -12.99
CA ILE A 33 -3.01 12.44 -14.38
C ILE A 33 -4.53 12.24 -14.37
N THR A 34 -5.27 13.21 -14.91
CA THR A 34 -6.72 13.12 -15.06
C THR A 34 -7.06 12.03 -16.08
N LEU A 35 -7.80 11.01 -15.65
CA LEU A 35 -8.35 10.01 -16.58
C LEU A 35 -9.71 10.48 -17.11
N MET A 36 -10.60 10.82 -16.19
CA MET A 36 -11.89 11.49 -16.46
C MET A 36 -12.35 12.13 -15.16
N PRO A 37 -12.96 13.33 -15.11
CA PRO A 37 -13.46 13.86 -13.83
C PRO A 37 -14.51 12.91 -13.19
N PRO A 38 -14.48 12.62 -11.88
CA PRO A 38 -13.56 13.08 -10.81
C PRO A 38 -12.38 12.11 -10.53
N VAL A 39 -12.00 11.30 -11.51
CA VAL A 39 -11.03 10.20 -11.43
C VAL A 39 -9.65 10.66 -11.92
N PHE A 40 -8.67 10.50 -11.05
CA PHE A 40 -7.30 10.95 -11.29
C PHE A 40 -6.31 9.88 -10.84
N LEU A 41 -5.29 9.58 -11.63
CA LEU A 41 -4.14 8.80 -11.16
C LEU A 41 -3.23 9.69 -10.32
N SER A 42 -3.14 9.35 -9.04
CA SER A 42 -2.28 10.02 -8.07
C SER A 42 -1.00 9.24 -7.82
N LEU A 43 0.15 9.93 -7.86
CA LEU A 43 1.43 9.37 -7.40
C LEU A 43 1.45 9.14 -5.88
N GLY A 44 0.48 9.67 -5.14
CA GLY A 44 0.29 9.51 -3.70
C GLY A 44 0.19 8.05 -3.30
N HIS A 45 -0.38 7.19 -4.16
CA HIS A 45 -0.38 5.75 -3.93
C HIS A 45 1.05 5.18 -3.86
N ALA A 46 1.94 5.57 -4.78
CA ALA A 46 3.33 5.11 -4.77
C ALA A 46 4.09 5.64 -3.55
N ILE A 47 3.99 6.95 -3.28
CA ILE A 47 4.59 7.66 -2.14
C ILE A 47 4.20 6.96 -0.83
N TYR A 48 2.90 6.67 -0.67
CA TYR A 48 2.37 6.00 0.49
C TYR A 48 2.89 4.57 0.63
N ARG A 49 2.89 3.76 -0.44
CA ARG A 49 3.38 2.38 -0.37
C ARG A 49 4.88 2.31 -0.06
N ILE A 50 5.69 3.22 -0.60
CA ILE A 50 7.11 3.35 -0.26
C ILE A 50 7.29 3.66 1.23
N THR A 51 6.49 4.59 1.77
CA THR A 51 6.52 4.94 3.20
C THR A 51 6.19 3.73 4.07
N VAL A 52 5.08 3.05 3.77
CA VAL A 52 4.62 1.88 4.55
C VAL A 52 5.64 0.75 4.50
N PHE A 53 6.24 0.48 3.32
CA PHE A 53 7.23 -0.57 3.17
C PHE A 53 8.47 -0.28 4.02
N SER A 54 9.03 0.93 3.91
CA SER A 54 10.30 1.33 4.54
C SER A 54 10.19 1.65 6.04
N ALA A 55 9.08 2.24 6.49
CA ALA A 55 8.91 2.78 7.84
C ALA A 55 7.76 2.13 8.63
N GLY A 56 6.94 1.30 7.99
CA GLY A 56 5.85 0.55 8.60
C GLY A 56 4.51 1.27 8.59
N PHE A 57 3.47 0.52 8.98
CA PHE A 57 2.08 0.99 8.97
C PHE A 57 1.89 2.30 9.75
N TRP A 58 2.40 2.37 10.97
CA TRP A 58 2.22 3.53 11.86
C TRP A 58 2.84 4.82 11.30
N ALA A 59 4.04 4.72 10.72
CA ALA A 59 4.68 5.86 10.06
C ALA A 59 3.92 6.25 8.78
N GLY A 60 3.38 5.27 8.05
CA GLY A 60 2.55 5.49 6.88
C GLY A 60 1.27 6.28 7.15
N LEU A 61 0.68 6.19 8.35
CA LEU A 61 -0.53 6.96 8.67
C LEU A 61 -0.34 8.48 8.52
N VAL A 62 0.88 8.99 8.73
CA VAL A 62 1.17 10.43 8.63
C VAL A 62 0.94 10.97 7.21
N PRO A 63 1.60 10.46 6.14
CA PRO A 63 1.28 10.92 4.79
C PRO A 63 -0.19 10.67 4.44
N ALA A 64 -0.79 9.54 4.83
CA ALA A 64 -2.22 9.31 4.57
C ALA A 64 -3.10 10.43 5.14
N ILE A 65 -2.90 10.84 6.39
CA ILE A 65 -3.62 11.96 7.00
C ILE A 65 -3.43 13.24 6.18
N VAL A 66 -2.19 13.55 5.77
CA VAL A 66 -1.90 14.75 4.98
C VAL A 66 -2.66 14.75 3.65
N HIS A 67 -2.63 13.65 2.91
CA HIS A 67 -3.37 13.54 1.65
C HIS A 67 -4.88 13.69 1.82
N CYS A 68 -5.42 13.20 2.94
CA CYS A 68 -6.85 13.31 3.22
C CYS A 68 -7.33 14.76 3.34
N PHE A 69 -6.46 15.74 3.62
CA PHE A 69 -6.88 17.14 3.60
C PHE A 69 -7.13 17.71 2.19
N PHE A 70 -6.67 17.02 1.13
CA PHE A 70 -6.69 17.52 -0.25
C PHE A 70 -7.55 16.68 -1.20
N VAL A 71 -8.48 15.91 -0.65
CA VAL A 71 -9.37 15.01 -1.39
C VAL A 71 -10.83 15.30 -1.05
N THR A 72 -11.73 14.89 -1.96
CA THR A 72 -13.17 15.19 -1.87
C THR A 72 -13.85 14.55 -0.68
N VAL A 73 -13.44 13.34 -0.27
CA VAL A 73 -14.06 12.61 0.85
C VAL A 73 -13.00 12.08 1.83
N PRO A 74 -12.48 12.96 2.72
CA PRO A 74 -11.34 12.66 3.60
C PRO A 74 -11.47 11.37 4.43
N PRO A 75 -12.60 11.05 5.10
CA PRO A 75 -12.69 9.86 5.94
C PRO A 75 -12.60 8.55 5.15
N ILE A 76 -13.26 8.49 3.99
CA ILE A 76 -13.22 7.33 3.09
C ILE A 76 -11.82 7.17 2.52
N THR A 77 -11.20 8.29 2.12
CA THR A 77 -9.82 8.25 1.63
C THR A 77 -8.86 7.74 2.69
N PHE A 78 -8.95 8.26 3.92
CA PHE A 78 -8.10 7.81 5.02
C PHE A 78 -8.27 6.32 5.28
N PHE A 79 -9.51 5.83 5.31
CA PHE A 79 -9.81 4.42 5.51
C PHE A 79 -9.20 3.55 4.41
N GLY A 80 -9.37 3.91 3.13
CA GLY A 80 -8.79 3.17 2.01
C GLY A 80 -7.26 3.13 2.06
N TYR A 81 -6.61 4.25 2.39
CA TYR A 81 -5.16 4.27 2.58
C TYR A 81 -4.73 3.41 3.77
N ALA A 82 -5.42 3.49 4.92
CA ALA A 82 -5.12 2.69 6.10
C ALA A 82 -5.25 1.18 5.84
N VAL A 83 -6.37 0.74 5.25
CA VAL A 83 -6.57 -0.69 4.91
C VAL A 83 -5.50 -1.18 3.94
N GLY A 84 -5.25 -0.43 2.86
CA GLY A 84 -4.22 -0.80 1.90
C GLY A 84 -2.80 -0.76 2.49
N GLY A 85 -2.53 0.15 3.43
CA GLY A 85 -1.25 0.26 4.12
C GLY A 85 -1.01 -0.91 5.05
N LEU A 86 -2.03 -1.34 5.78
CA LEU A 86 -1.94 -2.55 6.59
C LEU A 86 -1.64 -3.78 5.73
N PHE A 87 -2.37 -3.94 4.62
CA PHE A 87 -2.14 -5.02 3.66
C PHE A 87 -0.71 -5.03 3.11
N PHE A 88 -0.16 -3.87 2.75
CA PHE A 88 1.22 -3.78 2.30
C PHE A 88 2.24 -4.04 3.40
N ALA A 89 2.00 -3.56 4.62
CA ALA A 89 2.88 -3.79 5.75
C ALA A 89 3.05 -5.29 6.04
N ILE A 90 1.96 -6.07 5.97
CA ILE A 90 2.00 -7.52 6.21
C ILE A 90 2.95 -8.24 5.23
N ALA A 91 3.00 -7.82 3.96
CA ALA A 91 3.85 -8.47 2.96
C ALA A 91 5.26 -7.87 2.83
N ALA A 92 5.53 -6.70 3.41
CA ALA A 92 6.80 -5.99 3.17
C ALA A 92 8.03 -6.82 3.56
N LYS A 93 8.01 -7.49 4.72
CA LYS A 93 9.14 -8.31 5.20
C LYS A 93 9.33 -9.58 4.36
N PRO A 94 8.28 -10.38 4.05
CA PRO A 94 8.41 -11.49 3.11
C PRO A 94 8.91 -11.07 1.72
N ILE A 95 8.42 -9.94 1.18
CA ILE A 95 8.90 -9.39 -0.11
C ILE A 95 10.39 -9.06 -0.03
N TRP A 96 10.84 -8.41 1.05
CA TRP A 96 12.25 -8.10 1.26
C TRP A 96 13.12 -9.36 1.31
N LYS A 97 12.68 -10.37 2.08
CA LYS A 97 13.39 -11.64 2.27
C LYS A 97 13.51 -12.48 0.99
N LEU A 98 12.77 -12.19 -0.07
CA LEU A 98 12.94 -12.84 -1.38
C LEU A 98 14.22 -12.42 -2.13
N GLY A 99 14.97 -11.44 -1.61
CA GLY A 99 16.20 -10.95 -2.23
C GLY A 99 15.97 -10.22 -3.56
N ASP A 100 17.04 -9.82 -4.25
CA ASP A 100 16.98 -9.22 -5.59
C ASP A 100 16.80 -10.27 -6.67
N THR A 101 15.69 -11.00 -6.56
CA THR A 101 15.31 -12.09 -7.45
C THR A 101 14.06 -11.74 -8.24
N TRP A 102 13.86 -12.40 -9.38
CA TRP A 102 12.62 -12.26 -10.15
C TRP A 102 11.38 -12.61 -9.32
N LYS A 103 11.48 -13.54 -8.35
CA LYS A 103 10.40 -13.93 -7.45
C LYS A 103 9.94 -12.76 -6.59
N ARG A 104 10.86 -11.91 -6.10
CA ARG A 104 10.51 -10.68 -5.36
C ARG A 104 9.61 -9.79 -6.20
N TYR A 105 10.03 -9.49 -7.43
CA TYR A 105 9.30 -8.57 -8.30
C TYR A 105 7.98 -9.18 -8.79
N ALA A 106 7.94 -10.48 -9.08
CA ALA A 106 6.70 -11.18 -9.43
C ALA A 106 5.69 -11.14 -8.28
N PHE A 107 6.13 -11.44 -7.05
CA PHE A 107 5.26 -11.40 -5.89
C PHE A 107 4.83 -9.96 -5.53
N LEU A 108 5.73 -8.98 -5.64
CA LEU A 108 5.40 -7.56 -5.46
C LEU A 108 4.37 -7.08 -6.49
N LEU A 109 4.53 -7.46 -7.77
CA LEU A 109 3.56 -7.13 -8.82
C LEU A 109 2.20 -7.76 -8.52
N TYR A 110 2.17 -9.04 -8.15
CA TYR A 110 0.96 -9.72 -7.72
C TYR A 110 0.29 -9.01 -6.53
N TRP A 111 1.07 -8.63 -5.52
CA TRP A 111 0.54 -7.92 -4.35
C TRP A 111 -0.03 -6.54 -4.70
N CYS A 112 0.64 -5.79 -5.58
CA CYS A 112 0.13 -4.53 -6.14
C CYS A 112 -1.17 -4.74 -6.90
N TRP A 113 -1.26 -5.84 -7.67
CA TRP A 113 -2.45 -6.19 -8.46
C TRP A 113 -3.64 -6.53 -7.56
N VAL A 114 -3.46 -7.37 -6.53
CA VAL A 114 -4.52 -7.70 -5.55
C VAL A 114 -5.02 -6.42 -4.87
N ASP A 115 -4.10 -5.56 -4.45
CA ASP A 115 -4.43 -4.28 -3.84
C ASP A 115 -5.19 -3.36 -4.79
N ALA A 116 -4.80 -3.27 -6.06
CA ALA A 116 -5.44 -2.37 -7.03
C ALA A 116 -6.79 -2.87 -7.55
N PHE A 117 -6.95 -4.17 -7.76
CA PHE A 117 -8.16 -4.75 -8.37
C PHE A 117 -9.23 -5.16 -7.36
N PHE A 118 -8.86 -5.40 -6.10
CA PHE A 118 -9.79 -5.93 -5.10
C PHE A 118 -9.80 -5.09 -3.83
N LEU A 119 -8.67 -5.02 -3.11
CA LEU A 119 -8.67 -4.44 -1.77
C LEU A 119 -8.98 -2.94 -1.77
N SER A 120 -8.25 -2.16 -2.58
CA SER A 120 -8.46 -0.71 -2.65
C SER A 120 -9.89 -0.42 -3.12
N PRO A 121 -10.38 -0.95 -4.25
CA PRO A 121 -11.77 -0.76 -4.65
C PRO A 121 -12.77 -1.13 -3.55
N ALA A 122 -12.64 -2.27 -2.87
CA ALA A 122 -13.52 -2.61 -1.75
C ALA A 122 -13.47 -1.58 -0.61
N ALA A 123 -12.27 -1.09 -0.26
CA ALA A 123 -12.08 -0.14 0.82
C ALA A 123 -12.56 1.28 0.48
N PHE A 124 -12.57 1.68 -0.79
CA PHE A 124 -13.06 3.00 -1.22
C PHE A 124 -14.54 2.96 -1.64
N LEU A 125 -14.95 1.96 -2.43
CA LEU A 125 -16.23 1.91 -3.13
C LEU A 125 -17.39 1.48 -2.24
N ILE A 126 -17.20 0.46 -1.39
CA ILE A 126 -18.27 0.03 -0.46
C ILE A 126 -18.73 1.19 0.42
N PRO A 127 -17.83 2.04 0.98
CA PRO A 127 -18.24 3.28 1.63
C PRO A 127 -18.93 4.30 0.70
N PHE A 128 -18.51 4.44 -0.55
CA PHE A 128 -19.14 5.38 -1.49
C PHE A 128 -20.57 4.99 -1.86
N ASP A 129 -20.89 3.71 -1.98
CA ASP A 129 -22.27 3.26 -2.17
C ASP A 129 -23.04 3.26 -0.85
N LYS A 130 -22.58 2.48 0.14
CA LYS A 130 -23.38 2.20 1.36
C LYS A 130 -23.47 3.36 2.35
N ILE A 131 -22.53 4.31 2.32
CA ILE A 131 -22.51 5.46 3.23
C ILE A 131 -22.88 6.74 2.48
N MET A 132 -22.34 6.95 1.28
CA MET A 132 -22.51 8.21 0.54
C MET A 132 -23.58 8.15 -0.55
N HIS A 133 -24.02 6.96 -0.96
CA HIS A 133 -24.99 6.73 -2.05
C HIS A 133 -24.64 7.43 -3.36
N PHE A 134 -23.34 7.54 -3.69
CA PHE A 134 -22.90 8.25 -4.91
C PHE A 134 -23.05 7.41 -6.18
N PHE A 135 -22.76 6.11 -6.10
CA PHE A 135 -22.78 5.20 -7.24
C PHE A 135 -23.17 3.80 -6.77
N ASP A 136 -23.85 3.04 -7.63
CA ASP A 136 -24.11 1.63 -7.41
C ASP A 136 -22.79 0.82 -7.42
N ASP A 137 -22.59 -0.03 -6.41
CA ASP A 137 -21.38 -0.82 -6.21
C ASP A 137 -21.01 -1.61 -7.48
N VAL A 138 -21.95 -2.35 -8.08
CA VAL A 138 -21.66 -3.23 -9.23
C VAL A 138 -21.18 -2.46 -10.44
N THR A 139 -21.85 -1.35 -10.73
CA THR A 139 -21.46 -0.47 -11.84
C THR A 139 -20.03 0.05 -11.68
N VAL A 140 -19.63 0.41 -10.45
CA VAL A 140 -18.27 0.90 -10.20
C VAL A 140 -17.24 -0.22 -10.17
N TRP A 141 -17.58 -1.41 -9.68
CA TRP A 141 -16.70 -2.59 -9.76
C TRP A 141 -16.42 -3.00 -11.21
N LEU A 142 -17.46 -3.03 -12.05
CA LEU A 142 -17.31 -3.29 -13.48
C LEU A 142 -16.46 -2.21 -14.14
N TRP A 143 -16.63 -0.94 -13.76
CA TRP A 143 -15.77 0.16 -14.21
C TRP A 143 -14.30 -0.03 -13.80
N VAL A 144 -14.04 -0.33 -12.53
CA VAL A 144 -12.70 -0.62 -11.99
C VAL A 144 -12.02 -1.77 -12.73
N TRP A 145 -12.76 -2.80 -13.14
CA TRP A 145 -12.21 -3.96 -13.86
C TRP A 145 -12.14 -3.79 -15.38
N SER A 146 -12.98 -2.94 -15.97
CA SER A 146 -13.06 -2.74 -17.42
C SER A 146 -12.18 -1.59 -17.90
N ILE A 147 -11.89 -0.60 -17.05
CA ILE A 147 -11.02 0.51 -17.40
C ILE A 147 -9.59 0.20 -16.96
N GLY A 148 -8.63 0.51 -17.83
CA GLY A 148 -7.19 0.36 -17.56
C GLY A 148 -6.65 1.18 -16.37
N GLU A 149 -7.50 1.85 -15.59
CA GLU A 149 -7.12 2.59 -14.39
C GLU A 149 -6.51 1.68 -13.32
N THR A 150 -7.12 0.54 -13.01
CA THR A 150 -6.58 -0.40 -12.01
C THR A 150 -5.27 -1.01 -12.46
N THR A 151 -5.14 -1.27 -13.77
CA THR A 151 -3.86 -1.64 -14.38
C THR A 151 -2.83 -0.54 -14.19
N ALA A 152 -3.18 0.73 -14.46
CA ALA A 152 -2.29 1.86 -14.26
C ALA A 152 -1.88 2.01 -12.79
N TYR A 153 -2.81 1.84 -11.84
CA TYR A 153 -2.50 1.85 -10.41
C TYR A 153 -1.60 0.70 -9.98
N THR A 154 -1.77 -0.48 -10.57
CA THR A 154 -0.86 -1.61 -10.33
C THR A 154 0.58 -1.20 -10.67
N PHE A 155 0.79 -0.58 -11.84
CA PHE A 155 2.13 -0.17 -12.28
C PHE A 155 2.67 1.06 -11.55
N ILE A 156 1.83 2.05 -11.24
CA ILE A 156 2.22 3.23 -10.43
C ILE A 156 2.65 2.80 -9.02
N ARG A 157 2.08 1.73 -8.46
CA ARG A 157 2.54 1.16 -7.18
C ARG A 157 3.80 0.34 -7.39
N PHE A 158 3.79 -0.59 -8.36
CA PHE A 158 4.85 -1.56 -8.59
C PHE A 158 6.18 -0.95 -9.02
N ILE A 159 6.18 -0.06 -10.02
CA ILE A 159 7.42 0.45 -10.63
C ILE A 159 8.24 1.26 -9.61
N PRO A 160 7.69 2.28 -8.92
CA PRO A 160 8.47 3.06 -7.96
C PRO A 160 8.97 2.22 -6.77
N LEU A 161 8.16 1.29 -6.26
CA LEU A 161 8.58 0.35 -5.21
C LEU A 161 9.73 -0.53 -5.68
N SER A 162 9.65 -1.09 -6.89
CA SER A 162 10.69 -1.94 -7.46
C SER A 162 12.01 -1.18 -7.64
N LEU A 163 11.93 0.06 -8.14
CA LEU A 163 13.08 0.94 -8.28
C LEU A 163 13.67 1.29 -6.91
N ALA A 164 12.84 1.64 -5.92
CA ALA A 164 13.31 1.95 -4.58
C ALA A 164 13.99 0.74 -3.92
N LEU A 165 13.43 -0.47 -4.07
CA LEU A 165 14.03 -1.71 -3.54
C LEU A 165 15.38 -2.01 -4.18
N LYS A 166 15.55 -1.72 -5.47
CA LYS A 166 16.79 -1.98 -6.21
C LYS A 166 17.87 -0.92 -5.94
N TYR A 167 17.50 0.35 -5.96
CA TYR A 167 18.47 1.46 -5.96
C TYR A 167 18.63 2.13 -4.60
N ALA A 168 17.72 1.91 -3.65
CA ALA A 168 17.79 2.45 -2.29
C ALA A 168 17.51 1.38 -1.21
N PRO A 169 18.23 0.22 -1.22
CA PRO A 169 17.95 -0.90 -0.31
C PRO A 169 18.09 -0.52 1.17
N GLU A 170 19.10 0.29 1.54
CA GLU A 170 19.28 0.75 2.92
C GLU A 170 18.10 1.60 3.44
N PHE A 171 17.48 2.36 2.53
CA PHE A 171 16.26 3.10 2.83
C PHE A 171 15.04 2.17 2.89
N MET A 172 14.96 1.17 2.01
CA MET A 172 13.79 0.29 1.91
C MET A 172 13.75 -0.87 2.90
N LYS A 173 14.85 -1.15 3.62
CA LYS A 173 14.91 -2.26 4.57
C LYS A 173 13.82 -2.11 5.65
N PRO A 174 12.86 -3.06 5.76
CA PRO A 174 11.67 -2.93 6.60
C PRO A 174 11.95 -3.31 8.07
N THR A 175 12.75 -2.51 8.77
CA THR A 175 13.18 -2.76 10.17
C THR A 175 12.11 -2.42 11.21
N TRP A 176 10.97 -1.85 10.80
CA TRP A 176 9.88 -1.44 11.67
C TRP A 176 9.23 -2.64 12.40
N VAL A 177 8.63 -2.41 13.57
CA VAL A 177 7.94 -3.45 14.36
C VAL A 177 6.45 -3.12 14.52
N TRP A 178 5.59 -4.14 14.54
CA TRP A 178 4.13 -3.98 14.70
C TRP A 178 3.71 -3.19 15.93
N ARG A 179 4.48 -3.25 17.02
CA ARG A 179 4.22 -2.50 18.26
C ARG A 179 4.78 -1.07 18.24
N GLY A 180 5.33 -0.62 17.12
CA GLY A 180 6.05 0.64 16.99
C GLY A 180 7.57 0.49 17.16
N GLY A 181 8.29 1.48 16.65
CA GLY A 181 9.76 1.53 16.60
C GLY A 181 10.36 0.65 15.51
N GLU A 182 11.67 0.49 15.59
CA GLU A 182 12.47 -0.36 14.70
C GLU A 182 13.21 -1.43 15.51
N ASP A 183 13.62 -2.50 14.84
CA ASP A 183 14.51 -3.54 15.30
C ASP A 183 15.55 -3.81 14.20
N LEU A 184 16.77 -3.34 14.43
CA LEU A 184 17.86 -3.43 13.46
C LEU A 184 18.50 -4.83 13.41
N GLU A 185 18.29 -5.65 14.44
CA GLU A 185 18.85 -7.00 14.59
C GLU A 185 17.93 -8.07 14.00
N GLN A 186 16.74 -7.69 13.53
CA GLN A 186 15.78 -8.62 12.98
C GLN A 186 16.39 -9.40 11.78
N PRO A 187 16.23 -10.74 11.72
CA PRO A 187 16.79 -11.57 10.66
C PRO A 187 16.02 -11.41 9.34
N LEU A 188 16.24 -10.28 8.68
CA LEU A 188 15.62 -9.92 7.40
C LEU A 188 16.51 -10.28 6.19
N GLY A 189 17.77 -10.63 6.41
CA GLY A 189 18.78 -10.73 5.34
C GLY A 189 19.23 -9.36 4.83
N ASP A 190 20.07 -9.37 3.80
CA ASP A 190 20.63 -8.17 3.16
C ASP A 190 19.76 -7.62 2.03
N GLY A 191 18.69 -8.32 1.65
CA GLY A 191 17.80 -7.94 0.55
C GLY A 191 18.38 -8.20 -0.84
N LYS A 192 19.57 -8.81 -0.93
CA LYS A 192 20.22 -9.25 -2.18
C LYS A 192 19.97 -10.74 -2.40
N GLU A 193 20.32 -11.55 -1.41
CA GLU A 193 20.09 -12.99 -1.47
C GLU A 193 18.78 -13.37 -0.78
N PRO A 194 18.05 -14.39 -1.30
CA PRO A 194 16.84 -14.86 -0.66
C PRO A 194 17.15 -15.54 0.68
N VAL A 195 16.37 -15.23 1.71
CA VAL A 195 16.45 -15.89 3.02
C VAL A 195 15.89 -17.31 2.90
N PRO A 196 16.63 -18.36 3.32
CA PRO A 196 16.16 -19.74 3.21
C PRO A 196 14.81 -19.96 3.90
N GLY A 197 13.86 -20.56 3.17
CA GLY A 197 12.54 -20.91 3.68
C GLY A 197 11.50 -19.79 3.66
N VAL A 198 11.83 -18.61 3.12
CA VAL A 198 10.89 -17.49 2.97
C VAL A 198 9.63 -17.87 2.19
N GLU A 199 9.69 -18.86 1.30
CA GLU A 199 8.52 -19.32 0.54
C GLU A 199 7.38 -19.80 1.46
N LYS A 200 7.69 -20.32 2.65
CA LYS A 200 6.67 -20.72 3.64
C LYS A 200 5.92 -19.51 4.21
N GLU A 201 6.56 -18.35 4.29
CA GLU A 201 5.93 -17.09 4.74
C GLU A 201 4.97 -16.53 3.66
N LEU A 202 5.10 -16.95 2.40
CA LEU A 202 4.20 -16.52 1.32
C LEU A 202 2.85 -17.25 1.34
N ILE A 203 2.80 -18.49 1.85
CA ILE A 203 1.57 -19.29 1.91
C ILE A 203 0.41 -18.54 2.61
N PRO A 204 0.56 -18.03 3.84
CA PRO A 204 -0.53 -17.29 4.49
C PRO A 204 -0.91 -16.01 3.74
N LEU A 205 0.03 -15.37 3.03
CA LEU A 205 -0.26 -14.17 2.22
C LEU A 205 -1.08 -14.50 0.98
N ILE A 206 -0.77 -15.61 0.33
CA ILE A 206 -1.53 -16.12 -0.82
C ILE A 206 -2.93 -16.56 -0.39
N ILE A 207 -3.06 -17.22 0.77
CA ILE A 207 -4.38 -17.56 1.33
C ILE A 207 -5.17 -16.28 1.64
N LEU A 208 -4.53 -15.28 2.25
CA LEU A 208 -5.16 -13.99 2.52
C LEU A 208 -5.65 -13.30 1.24
N SER A 209 -4.84 -13.27 0.18
CA SER A 209 -5.26 -12.66 -1.09
C SER A 209 -6.39 -13.44 -1.76
N ILE A 210 -6.39 -14.77 -1.69
CA ILE A 210 -7.52 -15.60 -2.19
C ILE A 210 -8.81 -15.27 -1.43
N ILE A 211 -8.74 -15.14 -0.10
CA ILE A 211 -9.92 -14.77 0.72
C ILE A 211 -10.43 -13.38 0.33
N ILE A 212 -9.55 -12.39 0.14
CA ILE A 212 -9.94 -11.04 -0.29
C ILE A 212 -10.62 -11.08 -1.66
N ILE A 213 -10.02 -11.78 -2.63
CA ILE A 213 -10.57 -11.92 -3.99
C ILE A 213 -11.95 -12.60 -3.94
N ALA A 214 -12.06 -13.72 -3.22
CA ALA A 214 -13.30 -14.46 -3.08
C ALA A 214 -14.39 -13.61 -2.41
N PHE A 215 -14.05 -12.88 -1.34
CA PHE A 215 -14.97 -11.95 -0.68
C PHE A 215 -15.49 -10.89 -1.66
N CYS A 216 -14.61 -10.24 -2.43
CA CYS A 216 -15.02 -9.20 -3.37
C CYS A 216 -15.92 -9.77 -4.47
N ILE A 217 -15.59 -10.94 -5.03
CA ILE A 217 -16.41 -11.60 -6.06
C ILE A 217 -17.79 -11.96 -5.49
N VAL A 218 -17.86 -12.60 -4.32
CA VAL A 218 -19.12 -12.97 -3.69
C VAL A 218 -19.95 -11.71 -3.39
N TYR A 219 -19.32 -10.67 -2.83
CA TYR A 219 -19.99 -9.42 -2.51
C TYR A 219 -20.69 -8.82 -3.72
N ILE A 220 -19.99 -8.74 -4.86
CA ILE A 220 -20.54 -8.20 -6.11
C ILE A 220 -21.68 -9.07 -6.64
N LEU A 221 -21.56 -10.40 -6.58
CA LEU A 221 -22.59 -11.31 -7.07
C LEU A 221 -23.87 -11.31 -6.21
N THR A 222 -23.77 -10.95 -4.94
CA THR A 222 -24.91 -10.96 -4.00
C THR A 222 -25.55 -9.60 -3.77
N ASN A 223 -24.93 -8.51 -4.24
CA ASN A 223 -25.43 -7.14 -4.10
C ASN A 223 -25.54 -6.48 -5.49
N PRO A 224 -26.44 -6.95 -6.36
CA PRO A 224 -26.65 -6.41 -7.70
C PRO A 224 -27.31 -5.03 -7.72
#